data_AF-A0A919CT94-F1
#
_entry.id   AF-A0A919CT94-F1
#
_cell.length_a   1.000
_cell.length_b   1.000
_cell.length_c   1.000
_cell.angle_alpha   90.00
_cell.angle_beta   90.00
_cell.angle_gamma   90.00
#
_symmetry.space_group_name_H-M   'P 1'
#
loop_
_entity.id
_entity.type
_entity.pdbx_description
1 polymer ?
#
loop_
_entity_poly.entity_id
_entity_poly.type
_entity_poly.pdbx_seq_one_letter_code
_entity_poly.pdbx_strand_id
1 'polypeptide(L)'
;MKPAVRVPQELSARVPVEQRGPGLDRGDVRLLVSRGTEVSHHAFAQLPGLLRAGDVLVVNTSPTLAAAVDGRIGHARVVVHFSSPGDDGRWAVELRDPDGRGTTRARDPGRARSAPRKDGGGRGAGGPAGTEVRLPGGVRLVLEEPLSEGGARLWWARVSGPGGGVLGMLREHGRPIRYSYTERDQPLSVYQTVFAVPPADGSGSAEMPSAARPFTARLVVELVSRGVQFAPITLHTGVASAEAHEPPYPERFSVPEASARLIGAARAGGGRVVAVGTTAVRAVESAAGPDGVVRAAAGWTDLVVTPERGVRVVDGLLTGLHEPEASHLLMLEAVAGRAAVDRGYEEARAGRYLWHEFGDVHLLLPETTHTERCDGNWP
;
A
#
# COMPACT_ATOMS: atom_id res chain seq x y z
N MET A 1 -0.84 21.37 -17.01
CA MET A 1 0.14 22.00 -16.11
C MET A 1 -0.18 21.50 -14.70
N LYS A 2 0.57 20.52 -14.16
CA LYS A 2 0.25 19.93 -12.84
C LYS A 2 0.65 20.91 -11.74
N PRO A 3 -0.23 21.36 -10.83
CA PRO A 3 0.23 21.75 -9.52
C PRO A 3 0.64 20.45 -8.82
N ALA A 4 1.94 20.15 -8.80
CA ALA A 4 2.45 19.16 -7.87
C ALA A 4 2.26 19.76 -6.48
N VAL A 5 1.21 19.32 -5.78
CA VAL A 5 1.01 19.65 -4.37
C VAL A 5 2.22 19.08 -3.63
N ARG A 6 3.21 19.93 -3.36
CA ARG A 6 4.32 19.60 -2.47
C ARG A 6 3.81 19.72 -1.05
N VAL A 7 3.98 18.67 -0.26
CA VAL A 7 3.53 18.63 1.12
C VAL A 7 4.60 19.30 1.98
N PRO A 8 4.25 20.35 2.75
CA PRO A 8 5.20 20.92 3.71
C PRO A 8 5.65 19.85 4.73
N GLN A 9 6.94 19.85 5.07
CA GLN A 9 7.56 18.82 5.92
C GLN A 9 6.95 18.74 7.33
N GLU A 10 6.32 19.82 7.78
CA GLU A 10 5.57 19.90 9.03
C GLU A 10 4.22 19.18 8.99
N LEU A 11 3.71 18.85 7.80
CA LEU A 11 2.49 18.06 7.63
C LEU A 11 2.76 16.56 7.48
N SER A 12 4.03 16.12 7.43
CA SER A 12 4.34 14.69 7.43
C SER A 12 4.12 14.08 8.82
N ALA A 13 3.35 12.99 8.91
CA ALA A 13 3.13 12.25 10.15
C ALA A 13 4.39 11.47 10.57
N ARG A 14 5.31 12.10 11.29
CA ARG A 14 6.62 11.50 11.63
C ARG A 14 6.57 10.38 12.65
N VAL A 15 5.48 10.31 13.41
CA VAL A 15 5.18 9.25 14.37
C VAL A 15 3.69 8.84 14.26
N PRO A 16 3.36 7.59 14.64
CA PRO A 16 1.99 7.14 14.82
C PRO A 16 1.19 8.05 15.76
N VAL A 17 -0.12 8.12 15.56
CA VAL A 17 -1.01 8.99 16.37
C VAL A 17 -0.92 8.69 17.87
N GLU A 18 -0.74 7.43 18.23
CA GLU A 18 -0.59 6.94 19.61
C GLU A 18 0.63 7.54 20.33
N GLN A 19 1.58 8.10 19.58
CA GLN A 19 2.80 8.71 20.10
C GLN A 19 2.77 10.25 20.04
N ARG A 20 1.70 10.86 19.52
CA ARG A 20 1.59 12.32 19.38
C ARG A 20 1.11 13.01 20.65
N GLY A 21 0.45 12.26 21.54
CA GLY A 21 -0.10 12.79 22.77
C GLY A 21 -0.64 11.69 23.68
N PRO A 22 -0.78 11.96 24.99
CA PRO A 22 -1.30 11.01 25.94
C PRO A 22 -2.77 10.67 25.66
N GLY A 23 -3.12 9.39 25.79
CA GLY A 23 -4.50 8.91 25.66
C GLY A 23 -5.01 8.76 24.22
N LEU A 24 -4.16 8.97 23.21
CA LEU A 24 -4.52 8.74 21.81
C LEU A 24 -4.36 7.26 21.44
N ASP A 25 -5.36 6.73 20.76
CA ASP A 25 -5.37 5.42 20.10
C ASP A 25 -5.23 5.59 18.57
N ARG A 26 -4.94 4.50 17.85
CA ARG A 26 -4.75 4.49 16.39
C ARG A 26 -5.92 5.10 15.60
N GLY A 27 -7.12 5.05 16.16
CA GLY A 27 -8.33 5.61 15.57
C GLY A 27 -8.51 7.11 15.76
N ASP A 28 -7.66 7.78 16.55
CA ASP A 28 -7.77 9.22 16.85
C ASP A 28 -7.12 10.11 15.77
N VAL A 29 -7.17 9.65 14.52
CA VAL A 29 -6.78 10.43 13.35
C VAL A 29 -8.00 11.20 12.80
N ARG A 30 -7.72 12.21 11.99
CA ARG A 30 -8.78 12.96 11.30
C ARG A 30 -9.22 12.23 10.04
N LEU A 31 -10.44 12.53 9.60
CA LEU A 31 -11.03 12.02 8.39
C LEU A 31 -11.56 13.19 7.56
N LEU A 32 -10.95 13.41 6.41
CA LEU A 32 -11.50 14.28 5.38
C LEU A 32 -12.50 13.48 4.54
N VAL A 33 -13.62 14.07 4.18
CA VAL A 33 -14.61 13.43 3.28
C VAL A 33 -14.86 14.35 2.11
N SER A 34 -14.60 13.87 0.89
CA SER A 34 -14.99 14.53 -0.35
C SER A 34 -16.14 13.76 -1.01
N ARG A 35 -17.21 14.47 -1.37
CA ARG A 35 -18.32 13.99 -2.20
C ARG A 35 -18.39 14.89 -3.43
N GLY A 36 -17.79 14.48 -4.54
CA GLY A 36 -17.47 15.43 -5.60
C GLY A 36 -16.61 16.58 -5.06
N THR A 37 -17.00 17.83 -5.30
CA THR A 37 -16.29 19.02 -4.81
C THR A 37 -16.70 19.47 -3.40
N GLU A 38 -17.72 18.85 -2.80
CA GLU A 38 -18.09 19.12 -1.41
C GLU A 38 -17.14 18.43 -0.45
N VAL A 39 -16.57 19.19 0.50
CA VAL A 39 -15.60 18.69 1.48
C VAL A 39 -16.11 18.92 2.89
N SER A 40 -15.96 17.91 3.74
CA SER A 40 -16.28 18.00 5.17
C SER A 40 -15.19 17.36 6.03
N HIS A 41 -15.09 17.81 7.28
CA HIS A 41 -14.03 17.45 8.22
C HIS A 41 -14.60 16.68 9.40
N HIS A 42 -14.02 15.51 9.68
CA HIS A 42 -14.50 14.59 10.71
C HIS A 42 -13.32 14.03 11.51
N ALA A 43 -13.62 13.41 12.64
CA ALA A 43 -12.75 12.42 13.27
C ALA A 43 -12.99 11.05 12.62
N PHE A 44 -11.96 10.21 12.54
CA PHE A 44 -12.10 8.88 11.96
C PHE A 44 -13.10 7.99 12.71
N ALA A 45 -13.24 8.18 14.02
CA ALA A 45 -14.28 7.53 14.82
C ALA A 45 -15.72 7.84 14.37
N GLN A 46 -15.94 8.87 13.55
CA GLN A 46 -17.25 9.22 12.99
C GLN A 46 -17.57 8.50 11.66
N LEU A 47 -16.63 7.71 11.12
CA LEU A 47 -16.84 6.89 9.92
C LEU A 47 -18.16 6.07 9.93
N PRO A 48 -18.61 5.48 11.05
CA PRO A 48 -19.87 4.71 11.08
C PRO A 48 -21.12 5.56 10.80
N GLY A 49 -21.05 6.90 10.98
CA GLY A 49 -22.13 7.83 10.61
C GLY A 49 -22.10 8.27 9.14
N LEU A 50 -21.02 7.98 8.42
CA LEU A 50 -20.83 8.38 7.02
C LEU A 50 -21.14 7.26 6.02
N LEU A 51 -21.29 6.04 6.54
CA LEU A 51 -21.68 4.82 5.83
C LEU A 51 -23.14 4.46 6.13
N ARG A 52 -23.72 3.63 5.27
CA ARG A 52 -25.11 3.16 5.34
C ARG A 52 -25.13 1.65 5.52
N ALA A 53 -26.20 1.12 6.08
CA ALA A 53 -26.45 -0.32 6.09
C ALA A 53 -26.44 -0.84 4.64
N GLY A 54 -25.77 -1.98 4.41
CA GLY A 54 -25.59 -2.56 3.08
C GLY A 54 -24.34 -2.08 2.33
N ASP A 55 -23.66 -1.03 2.79
CA ASP A 55 -22.32 -0.70 2.27
C ASP A 55 -21.33 -1.81 2.61
N VAL A 56 -20.37 -2.08 1.72
CA VAL A 56 -19.28 -3.04 1.92
C VAL A 56 -17.93 -2.33 1.91
N LEU A 57 -17.14 -2.56 2.95
CA LEU A 57 -15.74 -2.16 3.04
C LEU A 57 -14.85 -3.31 2.56
N VAL A 58 -14.13 -3.08 1.46
CA VAL A 58 -13.13 -4.04 0.97
C VAL A 58 -11.82 -3.79 1.70
N VAL A 59 -11.36 -4.76 2.47
CA VAL A 59 -10.18 -4.62 3.33
C VAL A 59 -9.08 -5.61 2.94
N ASN A 60 -7.84 -5.12 2.86
CA ASN A 60 -6.69 -5.98 2.63
C ASN A 60 -6.23 -6.62 3.94
N THR A 61 -6.17 -7.95 3.93
CA THR A 61 -5.83 -8.80 5.08
C THR A 61 -4.36 -9.23 5.11
N SER A 62 -3.57 -8.80 4.12
CA SER A 62 -2.13 -9.10 4.08
C SER A 62 -1.41 -8.56 5.32
N PRO A 63 -0.71 -9.40 6.11
CA PRO A 63 0.09 -8.94 7.23
C PRO A 63 1.37 -8.26 6.74
N THR A 64 1.87 -7.28 7.48
CA THR A 64 3.19 -6.68 7.17
C THR A 64 4.32 -7.57 7.68
N LEU A 65 5.38 -7.70 6.89
CA LEU A 65 6.59 -8.45 7.24
C LEU A 65 7.64 -7.50 7.80
N ALA A 66 8.55 -8.04 8.61
CA ALA A 66 9.77 -7.36 9.02
C ALA A 66 10.80 -7.39 7.88
N ALA A 67 10.46 -6.74 6.77
CA ALA A 67 11.07 -6.96 5.47
C ALA A 67 12.46 -6.31 5.25
N ALA A 68 13.00 -5.56 6.21
CA ALA A 68 14.33 -4.97 6.12
C ALA A 68 15.36 -5.74 6.96
N VAL A 69 16.49 -6.09 6.36
CA VAL A 69 17.57 -6.85 7.02
C VAL A 69 18.93 -6.22 6.74
N ASP A 70 19.74 -6.04 7.78
CA ASP A 70 21.11 -5.58 7.62
C ASP A 70 22.00 -6.68 7.02
N GLY A 71 22.81 -6.31 6.04
CA GLY A 71 23.72 -7.21 5.36
C GLY A 71 25.07 -6.56 5.05
N ARG A 72 25.92 -7.32 4.37
CA ARG A 72 27.24 -6.86 3.92
C ARG A 72 27.57 -7.32 2.52
N ILE A 73 28.13 -6.40 1.73
CA ILE A 73 28.80 -6.71 0.45
C ILE A 73 30.30 -6.47 0.67
N GLY A 74 31.08 -7.55 0.71
CA GLY A 74 32.46 -7.47 1.17
C GLY A 74 32.52 -6.87 2.59
N HIS A 75 33.16 -5.71 2.72
CA HIS A 75 33.22 -4.95 3.98
C HIS A 75 32.17 -3.83 4.08
N ALA A 76 31.45 -3.50 3.01
CA ALA A 76 30.44 -2.43 3.02
C ALA A 76 29.14 -2.91 3.67
N ARG A 77 28.54 -2.07 4.52
CA ARG A 77 27.19 -2.31 5.07
C ARG A 77 26.14 -2.00 4.02
N VAL A 78 25.10 -2.81 3.96
CA VAL A 78 23.92 -2.63 3.10
C VAL A 78 22.68 -3.02 3.89
N VAL A 79 21.52 -2.51 3.51
CA VAL A 79 20.22 -3.00 3.99
C VAL A 79 19.51 -3.62 2.81
N VAL A 80 19.00 -4.85 2.98
CA VAL A 80 18.16 -5.52 1.99
C VAL A 80 16.71 -5.32 2.39
N HIS A 81 15.93 -4.68 1.53
CA HIS A 81 14.47 -4.69 1.63
C HIS A 81 13.93 -5.84 0.79
N PHE A 82 13.27 -6.80 1.43
CA PHE A 82 12.61 -7.91 0.77
C PHE A 82 11.23 -7.47 0.30
N SER A 83 10.97 -7.63 -0.99
CA SER A 83 9.77 -7.13 -1.64
C SER A 83 8.70 -8.21 -1.74
N SER A 84 8.90 -9.14 -2.67
CA SER A 84 7.91 -10.18 -2.99
C SER A 84 8.61 -11.47 -3.37
N PRO A 85 8.12 -12.64 -2.94
CA PRO A 85 8.60 -13.92 -3.45
C PRO A 85 8.13 -14.12 -4.89
N GLY A 86 9.00 -14.62 -5.76
CA GLY A 86 8.63 -15.13 -7.09
C GLY A 86 8.23 -16.60 -7.04
N ASP A 87 7.54 -17.06 -8.08
CA ASP A 87 7.05 -18.45 -8.18
C ASP A 87 8.18 -19.48 -8.39
N ASP A 88 9.38 -19.03 -8.76
CA ASP A 88 10.59 -19.85 -8.98
C ASP A 88 11.52 -19.89 -7.75
N GLY A 89 11.05 -19.41 -6.59
CA GLY A 89 11.79 -19.39 -5.33
C GLY A 89 12.79 -18.23 -5.21
N ARG A 90 12.90 -17.35 -6.22
CA ARG A 90 13.62 -16.08 -6.10
C ARG A 90 12.80 -15.08 -5.27
N TRP A 91 13.47 -14.03 -4.83
CA TRP A 91 12.85 -12.90 -4.14
C TRP A 91 13.19 -11.61 -4.86
N ALA A 92 12.19 -10.78 -5.10
CA ALA A 92 12.40 -9.39 -5.48
C ALA A 92 12.93 -8.65 -4.26
N VAL A 93 14.04 -7.94 -4.40
CA VAL A 93 14.70 -7.19 -3.32
C VAL A 93 15.20 -5.85 -3.79
N GLU A 94 15.30 -4.89 -2.87
CA GLU A 94 16.01 -3.62 -3.06
C GLU A 94 17.23 -3.57 -2.14
N LEU A 95 18.38 -3.20 -2.69
CA LEU A 95 19.57 -2.90 -1.89
C LEU A 95 19.64 -1.40 -1.60
N ARG A 96 19.76 -1.06 -0.32
CA ARG A 96 19.86 0.33 0.15
C ARG A 96 21.12 0.56 0.94
N ASP A 97 21.64 1.79 0.90
CA ASP A 97 22.74 2.19 1.78
C ASP A 97 22.16 2.72 3.11
N PRO A 98 22.69 2.31 4.27
CA PRO A 98 22.34 2.95 5.53
C PRO A 98 22.83 4.40 5.54
N ASP A 99 22.00 5.32 6.00
CA ASP A 99 22.33 6.76 6.00
C ASP A 99 22.88 7.26 7.35
N GLY A 100 23.00 6.38 8.34
CA GLY A 100 23.48 6.69 9.68
C GLY A 100 22.43 7.25 10.65
N ARG A 101 21.17 7.41 10.21
CA ARG A 101 20.04 7.90 11.04
C ARG A 101 19.02 6.80 11.35
N GLY A 102 19.33 5.56 10.98
CA GLY A 102 18.44 4.40 11.05
C GLY A 102 17.51 4.28 9.84
N THR A 103 17.57 5.21 8.89
CA THR A 103 16.90 5.15 7.59
C THR A 103 17.86 4.65 6.50
N THR A 104 17.35 4.50 5.29
CA THR A 104 18.12 4.03 4.15
C THR A 104 17.92 4.95 2.96
N ARG A 105 18.95 5.08 2.12
CA ARG A 105 18.90 5.88 0.88
C ARG A 105 19.15 5.01 -0.34
N ALA A 106 18.71 5.50 -1.50
CA ALA A 106 19.03 4.85 -2.77
C ALA A 106 20.54 4.73 -2.90
N ARG A 107 21.00 3.55 -3.31
CA ARG A 107 22.42 3.27 -3.41
C ARG A 107 22.99 3.98 -4.63
N ASP A 108 24.10 4.70 -4.42
CA ASP A 108 24.82 5.39 -5.50
C ASP A 108 25.98 4.49 -6.01
N PRO A 109 25.90 3.96 -7.24
CA PRO A 109 26.96 3.15 -7.83
C PRO A 109 28.32 3.88 -7.89
N GLY A 110 28.30 5.22 -7.93
CA GLY A 110 29.49 6.07 -8.02
C GLY A 110 30.26 6.25 -6.71
N ARG A 111 29.68 5.88 -5.56
CA ARG A 111 30.31 5.96 -4.23
C ARG A 111 31.05 4.68 -3.84
N ALA A 112 30.75 3.56 -4.48
CA ALA A 112 31.47 2.30 -4.36
C ALA A 112 32.74 2.25 -5.23
N ARG A 113 33.63 3.26 -5.14
CA ARG A 113 34.90 3.25 -5.88
C ARG A 113 35.93 2.36 -5.19
N SER A 114 35.95 1.08 -5.53
CA SER A 114 37.14 0.22 -5.32
C SER A 114 37.14 -1.08 -6.16
N ALA A 115 36.57 -1.09 -7.37
CA ALA A 115 36.95 -2.06 -8.41
C ALA A 115 36.56 -1.56 -9.82
N PRO A 116 37.45 -1.59 -10.82
CA PRO A 116 37.08 -1.36 -12.21
C PRO A 116 36.57 -2.67 -12.85
N ARG A 117 35.51 -2.60 -13.67
CA ARG A 117 35.14 -3.67 -14.63
C ARG A 117 34.82 -3.09 -16.01
N LYS A 118 35.04 -3.92 -17.04
CA LYS A 118 35.24 -3.63 -18.47
C LYS A 118 33.99 -3.91 -19.32
N ASP A 119 32.83 -4.09 -18.71
CA ASP A 119 31.72 -4.77 -19.34
C ASP A 119 30.49 -3.85 -19.18
N GLY A 120 29.99 -3.31 -20.29
CA GLY A 120 28.99 -2.24 -20.37
C GLY A 120 27.57 -2.59 -19.93
N GLY A 121 27.40 -3.26 -18.78
CA GLY A 121 26.11 -3.49 -18.15
C GLY A 121 25.59 -2.22 -17.43
N GLY A 122 24.31 -1.93 -17.60
CA GLY A 122 23.65 -0.74 -17.03
C GLY A 122 23.91 -0.57 -15.53
N ARG A 123 24.31 0.65 -15.13
CA ARG A 123 24.61 1.02 -13.75
C ARG A 123 23.30 1.29 -12.99
N GLY A 124 22.66 0.24 -12.51
CA GLY A 124 21.52 0.35 -11.59
C GLY A 124 21.97 0.56 -10.13
N ALA A 125 21.16 1.29 -9.34
CA ALA A 125 21.35 1.48 -7.91
C ALA A 125 21.42 0.15 -7.13
N GLY A 126 20.74 -0.90 -7.60
CA GLY A 126 20.74 -2.23 -6.96
C GLY A 126 22.07 -2.99 -7.00
N GLY A 127 23.03 -2.60 -7.85
CA GLY A 127 24.30 -3.30 -8.05
C GLY A 127 24.23 -4.37 -9.15
N PRO A 128 25.37 -4.80 -9.73
CA PRO A 128 25.37 -5.69 -10.88
C PRO A 128 24.93 -7.12 -10.52
N ALA A 129 24.47 -7.86 -11.53
CA ALA A 129 24.26 -9.30 -11.46
C ALA A 129 25.48 -10.03 -10.87
N GLY A 130 25.23 -11.03 -10.03
CA GLY A 130 26.24 -11.76 -9.27
C GLY A 130 26.69 -11.06 -7.97
N THR A 131 26.15 -9.88 -7.65
CA THR A 131 26.43 -9.23 -6.35
C THR A 131 25.98 -10.14 -5.21
N GLU A 132 26.92 -10.49 -4.34
CA GLU A 132 26.67 -11.31 -3.17
C GLU A 132 26.52 -10.45 -1.91
N VAL A 133 25.42 -10.66 -1.20
CA VAL A 133 25.13 -10.08 0.11
C VAL A 133 25.16 -11.17 1.17
N ARG A 134 26.03 -10.99 2.16
CA ARG A 134 26.04 -11.79 3.39
C ARG A 134 25.03 -11.23 4.37
N LEU A 135 24.08 -12.06 4.78
CA LEU A 135 23.01 -11.76 5.72
C LEU A 135 23.25 -12.51 7.06
N PRO A 136 22.56 -12.12 8.15
CA PRO A 136 22.60 -12.83 9.41
C PRO A 136 22.20 -14.30 9.29
N GLY A 137 22.56 -15.11 10.28
CA GLY A 137 22.29 -16.56 10.27
C GLY A 137 23.07 -17.35 9.21
N GLY A 138 24.10 -16.77 8.59
CA GLY A 138 24.85 -17.42 7.51
C GLY A 138 24.09 -17.47 6.18
N VAL A 139 23.01 -16.69 6.06
CA VAL A 139 22.23 -16.58 4.83
C VAL A 139 23.00 -15.78 3.79
N ARG A 140 22.97 -16.25 2.54
CA ARG A 140 23.59 -15.64 1.37
C ARG A 140 22.53 -15.30 0.34
N LEU A 141 22.56 -14.07 -0.12
CA LEU A 141 21.70 -13.56 -1.18
C LEU A 141 22.55 -13.18 -2.39
N VAL A 142 22.13 -13.57 -3.59
CA VAL A 142 22.79 -13.21 -4.85
C VAL A 142 21.80 -12.53 -5.77
N LEU A 143 22.15 -11.32 -6.23
CA LEU A 143 21.39 -10.63 -7.28
C LEU A 143 21.60 -11.34 -8.61
N GLU A 144 20.52 -11.59 -9.35
CA GLU A 144 20.59 -12.26 -10.64
C GLU A 144 20.31 -11.29 -11.77
N GLU A 145 19.13 -10.65 -11.76
CA GLU A 145 18.71 -9.74 -12.82
C GLU A 145 17.76 -8.65 -12.28
N PRO A 146 17.63 -7.50 -12.96
CA PRO A 146 16.61 -6.52 -12.63
C PRO A 146 15.20 -7.11 -12.66
N LEU A 147 14.33 -6.66 -11.76
CA LEU A 147 12.92 -7.08 -11.72
C LEU A 147 12.16 -6.67 -13.00
N SER A 148 12.47 -5.48 -13.53
CA SER A 148 11.89 -4.93 -14.75
C SER A 148 12.98 -4.46 -15.70
N GLU A 149 12.71 -4.55 -17.00
CA GLU A 149 13.62 -4.06 -18.03
C GLU A 149 13.84 -2.55 -17.88
N GLY A 150 15.10 -2.11 -17.80
CA GLY A 150 15.46 -0.72 -17.52
C GLY A 150 15.29 -0.30 -16.04
N GLY A 151 14.75 -1.16 -15.18
CA GLY A 151 14.64 -0.94 -13.74
C GLY A 151 16.00 -1.02 -13.05
N ALA A 152 16.36 0.01 -12.29
CA ALA A 152 17.64 0.09 -11.61
C ALA A 152 17.58 -0.36 -10.14
N ARG A 153 16.38 -0.39 -9.55
CA ARG A 153 16.15 -0.46 -8.10
C ARG A 153 15.91 -1.87 -7.59
N LEU A 154 14.86 -2.53 -8.08
CA LEU A 154 14.46 -3.87 -7.65
C LEU A 154 15.14 -4.94 -8.51
N TRP A 155 15.58 -6.00 -7.85
CA TRP A 155 16.29 -7.12 -8.46
C TRP A 155 15.71 -8.45 -8.01
N TRP A 156 15.64 -9.41 -8.92
CA TRP A 156 15.48 -10.81 -8.55
C TRP A 156 16.75 -11.32 -7.90
N ALA A 157 16.60 -11.98 -6.77
CA ALA A 157 17.71 -12.54 -6.02
C ALA A 157 17.40 -13.98 -5.57
N ARG A 158 18.42 -14.84 -5.65
CA ARG A 158 18.36 -16.17 -5.03
C ARG A 158 18.92 -16.10 -3.62
N VAL A 159 18.18 -16.67 -2.67
CA VAL A 159 18.58 -16.74 -1.27
C VAL A 159 18.87 -18.18 -0.90
N SER A 160 19.99 -18.41 -0.22
CA SER A 160 20.48 -19.72 0.18
C SER A 160 21.12 -19.64 1.57
N GLY A 161 21.06 -20.72 2.33
CA GLY A 161 21.64 -20.78 3.67
C GLY A 161 20.81 -21.61 4.64
N PRO A 162 21.31 -21.81 5.89
CA PRO A 162 20.58 -22.52 6.93
C PRO A 162 19.42 -21.65 7.48
N GLY A 163 18.46 -22.28 8.17
CA GLY A 163 17.50 -21.54 9.01
C GLY A 163 16.11 -21.24 8.41
N GLY A 164 15.43 -22.24 7.85
CA GLY A 164 13.97 -22.13 7.59
C GLY A 164 13.55 -21.19 6.45
N GLY A 165 14.48 -20.77 5.59
CA GLY A 165 14.22 -19.94 4.41
C GLY A 165 14.10 -18.44 4.72
N VAL A 166 13.78 -17.64 3.69
CA VAL A 166 13.71 -16.17 3.79
C VAL A 166 12.77 -15.73 4.92
N LEU A 167 11.57 -16.30 4.98
CA LEU A 167 10.57 -15.92 5.99
C LEU A 167 11.02 -16.24 7.43
N GLY A 168 11.78 -17.31 7.64
CA GLY A 168 12.38 -17.60 8.95
C GLY A 168 13.39 -16.52 9.36
N MET A 169 14.28 -16.17 8.43
CA MET A 169 15.28 -15.13 8.62
C MET A 169 14.64 -13.74 8.86
N LEU A 170 13.58 -13.38 8.13
CA LEU A 170 12.85 -12.12 8.36
C LEU A 170 12.23 -12.07 9.77
N ARG A 171 11.71 -13.18 10.29
CA ARG A 171 11.16 -13.22 11.65
C ARG A 171 12.22 -13.06 12.73
N GLU A 172 13.40 -13.63 12.53
CA GLU A 172 14.48 -13.63 13.54
C GLU A 172 15.33 -12.35 13.50
N HIS A 173 15.59 -11.82 12.32
CA HIS A 173 16.58 -10.76 12.10
C HIS A 173 16.03 -9.52 11.39
N GLY A 174 14.79 -9.58 10.92
CA GLY A 174 14.17 -8.49 10.18
C GLY A 174 13.64 -7.38 11.07
N ARG A 175 13.41 -6.21 10.45
CA ARG A 175 12.63 -5.09 11.00
C ARG A 175 11.71 -4.52 9.92
N PRO A 176 10.65 -3.78 10.29
CA PRO A 176 9.84 -3.07 9.31
C PRO A 176 10.68 -2.13 8.45
N ILE A 177 10.30 -1.92 7.20
CA ILE A 177 10.91 -0.89 6.36
C ILE A 177 10.57 0.47 6.97
N ARG A 178 11.60 1.26 7.26
CA ARG A 178 11.43 2.59 7.85
C ARG A 178 11.28 3.64 6.77
N TYR A 179 10.17 4.39 6.81
CA TYR A 179 9.96 5.53 5.94
C TYR A 179 10.89 6.69 6.29
N SER A 180 11.42 7.37 5.27
CA SER A 180 12.42 8.44 5.41
C SER A 180 11.95 9.63 6.24
N TYR A 181 10.65 9.91 6.26
CA TYR A 181 10.06 11.02 7.01
C TYR A 181 9.81 10.70 8.50
N THR A 182 10.01 9.46 8.95
CA THR A 182 9.74 9.05 10.34
C THR A 182 10.91 9.37 11.27
N GLU A 183 10.61 9.74 12.52
CA GLU A 183 11.63 10.14 13.50
C GLU A 183 12.48 8.99 14.02
N ARG A 184 11.92 7.78 14.09
CA ARG A 184 12.57 6.58 14.65
C ARG A 184 11.93 5.31 14.11
N ASP A 185 12.60 4.19 14.31
CA ASP A 185 12.04 2.86 14.07
C ASP A 185 10.78 2.66 14.91
N GLN A 186 9.83 1.91 14.35
CA GLN A 186 8.59 1.52 15.02
C GLN A 186 8.54 -0.01 15.11
N PRO A 187 7.98 -0.58 16.18
CA PRO A 187 7.81 -2.02 16.28
C PRO A 187 6.85 -2.52 15.19
N LEU A 188 6.99 -3.78 14.77
CA LEU A 188 6.15 -4.36 13.71
C LEU A 188 4.64 -4.22 13.98
N SER A 189 4.22 -4.25 15.25
CA SER A 189 2.83 -4.07 15.67
C SER A 189 2.20 -2.73 15.24
N VAL A 190 3.01 -1.68 15.05
CA VAL A 190 2.55 -0.37 14.56
C VAL A 190 2.12 -0.44 13.09
N TYR A 191 2.68 -1.39 12.33
CA TYR A 191 2.41 -1.61 10.91
C TYR A 191 1.31 -2.65 10.67
N GLN A 192 0.90 -3.38 11.71
CA GLN A 192 -0.21 -4.35 11.59
C GLN A 192 -1.56 -3.65 11.72
N THR A 193 -2.42 -3.89 10.73
CA THR A 193 -3.83 -3.47 10.77
C THR A 193 -4.64 -4.48 11.58
N VAL A 194 -5.83 -4.10 12.04
CA VAL A 194 -6.74 -5.02 12.73
C VAL A 194 -7.30 -6.12 11.82
N PHE A 195 -7.09 -6.00 10.50
CA PHE A 195 -7.53 -6.97 9.50
C PHE A 195 -6.42 -7.95 9.08
N ALA A 196 -5.19 -7.78 9.58
CA ALA A 196 -4.08 -8.65 9.23
C ALA A 196 -4.36 -10.10 9.66
N VAL A 197 -4.36 -11.04 8.69
CA VAL A 197 -4.54 -12.48 8.93
C VAL A 197 -3.30 -13.20 8.42
N PRO A 198 -2.47 -13.76 9.32
CA PRO A 198 -1.29 -14.53 8.91
C PRO A 198 -1.69 -15.76 8.06
N PRO A 199 -1.21 -15.88 6.81
CA PRO A 199 -1.45 -17.07 6.00
C PRO A 199 -0.56 -18.24 6.46
N ALA A 200 -0.94 -19.46 6.09
CA ALA A 200 -0.24 -20.69 6.51
C ALA A 200 1.20 -20.79 5.97
N ASP A 201 1.45 -20.25 4.77
CA ASP A 201 2.79 -20.17 4.17
C ASP A 201 3.65 -19.05 4.78
N GLY A 202 3.05 -18.19 5.62
CA GLY A 202 3.70 -17.06 6.26
C GLY A 202 4.01 -15.90 5.32
N SER A 203 3.43 -15.87 4.11
CA SER A 203 3.54 -14.73 3.21
C SER A 203 2.92 -13.46 3.80
N GLY A 204 3.29 -12.32 3.24
CA GLY A 204 2.82 -11.03 3.68
C GLY A 204 3.38 -9.92 2.80
N SER A 205 3.02 -8.70 3.16
CA SER A 205 3.48 -7.49 2.49
C SER A 205 4.79 -6.98 3.07
N ALA A 206 5.68 -6.45 2.24
CA ALA A 206 6.78 -5.61 2.69
C ALA A 206 6.27 -4.28 3.29
N GLU A 207 5.24 -3.71 2.66
CA GLU A 207 4.64 -2.43 3.04
C GLU A 207 3.24 -2.61 3.62
N MET A 208 2.84 -1.82 4.61
CA MET A 208 1.51 -1.99 5.22
C MET A 208 0.37 -1.46 4.33
N PRO A 209 -0.83 -2.06 4.38
CA PRO A 209 -2.05 -1.45 3.84
C PRO A 209 -2.52 -0.29 4.76
N SER A 210 -1.78 0.82 4.71
CA SER A 210 -1.82 1.93 5.68
C SER A 210 -3.19 2.58 5.87
N ALA A 211 -4.01 2.66 4.83
CA ALA A 211 -5.38 3.19 4.90
C ALA A 211 -6.27 2.47 5.93
N ALA A 212 -5.97 1.19 6.22
CA ALA A 212 -6.71 0.40 7.20
C ALA A 212 -6.11 0.50 8.63
N ARG A 213 -4.98 1.17 8.81
CA ARG A 213 -4.31 1.30 10.11
C ARG A 213 -5.20 1.92 11.19
N PRO A 214 -5.99 2.97 10.92
CA PRO A 214 -6.78 3.63 11.98
C PRO A 214 -7.99 2.82 12.47
N PHE A 215 -8.34 1.72 11.80
CA PHE A 215 -9.40 0.85 12.29
C PHE A 215 -9.00 0.20 13.62
N THR A 216 -9.91 0.23 14.58
CA THR A 216 -9.82 -0.49 15.86
C THR A 216 -10.87 -1.60 15.88
N ALA A 217 -10.67 -2.62 16.73
CA ALA A 217 -11.68 -3.67 16.91
C ALA A 217 -13.05 -3.08 17.31
N ARG A 218 -13.05 -2.05 18.18
CA ARG A 218 -14.26 -1.32 18.58
C ARG A 218 -14.97 -0.68 17.39
N LEU A 219 -14.24 0.01 16.52
CA LEU A 219 -14.80 0.66 15.33
C LEU A 219 -15.37 -0.37 14.34
N VAL A 220 -14.67 -1.50 14.15
CA VAL A 220 -15.14 -2.60 13.29
C VAL A 220 -16.46 -3.16 13.82
N VAL A 221 -16.57 -3.41 15.12
CA VAL A 221 -17.83 -3.87 15.74
C VAL A 221 -18.95 -2.85 15.56
N GLU A 222 -18.68 -1.55 15.74
CA GLU A 222 -19.68 -0.52 15.52
C GLU A 222 -20.17 -0.50 14.06
N LEU A 223 -19.25 -0.57 13.09
CA LEU A 223 -19.60 -0.63 11.67
C LEU A 223 -20.49 -1.83 11.35
N VAL A 224 -20.12 -3.02 11.83
CA VAL A 224 -20.91 -4.25 11.65
C VAL A 224 -22.30 -4.10 12.29
N SER A 225 -22.38 -3.53 13.50
CA SER A 225 -23.65 -3.33 14.21
C SER A 225 -24.61 -2.37 13.47
N ARG A 226 -24.07 -1.48 12.62
CA ARG A 226 -24.85 -0.59 11.75
C ARG A 226 -25.17 -1.20 10.38
N GLY A 227 -24.82 -2.46 10.15
CA GLY A 227 -25.10 -3.17 8.90
C GLY A 227 -24.07 -2.91 7.78
N VAL A 228 -22.90 -2.37 8.10
CA VAL A 228 -21.77 -2.30 7.16
C VAL A 228 -21.10 -3.67 7.08
N GLN A 229 -20.85 -4.15 5.88
CA GLN A 229 -20.22 -5.45 5.62
C GLN A 229 -18.71 -5.28 5.37
N PHE A 230 -17.94 -6.34 5.59
CA PHE A 230 -16.51 -6.37 5.26
C PHE A 230 -16.23 -7.50 4.27
N ALA A 231 -15.57 -7.16 3.15
CA ALA A 231 -15.13 -8.11 2.15
C ALA A 231 -13.59 -8.22 2.20
N PRO A 232 -13.04 -9.26 2.86
CA PRO A 232 -11.59 -9.43 2.96
C PRO A 232 -10.98 -9.85 1.62
N ILE A 233 -9.90 -9.20 1.24
CA ILE A 233 -9.04 -9.61 0.12
C ILE A 233 -7.61 -9.74 0.62
N THR A 234 -6.74 -10.31 -0.21
CA THR A 234 -5.29 -10.29 0.04
C THR A 234 -4.61 -9.66 -1.17
N LEU A 235 -3.74 -8.70 -0.92
CA LEU A 235 -2.73 -8.24 -1.89
C LEU A 235 -1.43 -8.00 -1.13
N HIS A 236 -0.40 -8.77 -1.46
CA HIS A 236 0.93 -8.67 -0.85
C HIS A 236 1.71 -7.56 -1.53
N THR A 237 1.66 -6.38 -0.92
CA THR A 237 2.40 -5.20 -1.36
C THR A 237 3.89 -5.41 -1.14
N GLY A 238 4.71 -5.20 -2.17
CA GLY A 238 6.15 -5.21 -1.98
C GLY A 238 6.70 -3.79 -1.76
N VAL A 239 8.00 -3.58 -2.00
CA VAL A 239 8.69 -2.32 -1.69
C VAL A 239 8.34 -1.23 -2.72
N ALA A 240 7.54 -0.27 -2.29
CA ALA A 240 7.32 0.97 -3.02
C ALA A 240 8.49 1.94 -2.82
N SER A 241 8.74 2.83 -3.79
CA SER A 241 9.69 3.93 -3.62
C SER A 241 8.97 5.24 -3.90
N ALA A 242 8.84 6.07 -2.86
CA ALA A 242 8.36 7.45 -3.01
C ALA A 242 9.32 8.34 -3.84
N GLU A 243 10.54 7.85 -4.09
CA GLU A 243 11.58 8.56 -4.84
C GLU A 243 11.51 8.22 -6.34
N ALA A 244 10.88 7.10 -6.72
CA ALA A 244 10.87 6.58 -8.07
C ALA A 244 9.43 6.53 -8.61
N HIS A 245 9.16 7.27 -9.68
CA HIS A 245 7.86 7.27 -10.39
C HIS A 245 7.75 6.02 -11.29
N GLU A 246 7.97 4.84 -10.71
CA GLU A 246 7.92 3.56 -11.41
C GLU A 246 6.46 3.06 -11.46
N PRO A 247 6.02 2.44 -12.58
CA PRO A 247 4.75 1.73 -12.59
C PRO A 247 4.77 0.60 -11.55
N PRO A 248 3.61 0.25 -10.96
CA PRO A 248 3.56 -0.90 -10.07
C PRO A 248 3.98 -2.16 -10.83
N TYR A 249 4.92 -2.91 -10.27
CA TYR A 249 5.25 -4.24 -10.77
C TYR A 249 4.16 -5.24 -10.32
N PRO A 250 4.11 -6.45 -10.91
CA PRO A 250 3.11 -7.44 -10.54
C PRO A 250 3.16 -7.77 -9.05
N GLU A 251 2.00 -7.73 -8.39
CA GLU A 251 1.85 -8.10 -6.97
C GLU A 251 0.88 -9.27 -6.83
N ARG A 252 1.17 -10.16 -5.88
CA ARG A 252 0.34 -11.34 -5.64
C ARG A 252 -0.95 -10.93 -4.93
N PHE A 253 -2.09 -11.35 -5.46
CA PHE A 253 -3.39 -11.05 -4.89
C PHE A 253 -4.33 -12.26 -4.87
N SER A 254 -5.36 -12.16 -4.05
CA SER A 254 -6.49 -13.08 -4.01
C SER A 254 -7.76 -12.34 -3.59
N VAL A 255 -8.83 -12.57 -4.35
CA VAL A 255 -10.21 -12.22 -4.01
C VAL A 255 -10.96 -13.54 -3.79
N PRO A 256 -11.26 -13.93 -2.53
CA PRO A 256 -12.00 -15.14 -2.24
C PRO A 256 -13.43 -15.11 -2.78
N GLU A 257 -14.00 -16.28 -3.04
CA GLU A 257 -15.38 -16.40 -3.53
C GLU A 257 -16.42 -15.76 -2.58
N ALA A 258 -16.21 -15.90 -1.27
CA ALA A 258 -17.05 -15.26 -0.27
C ALA A 258 -17.06 -13.72 -0.42
N SER A 259 -15.90 -13.12 -0.64
CA SER A 259 -15.76 -11.67 -0.84
C SER A 259 -16.37 -11.21 -2.16
N ALA A 260 -16.16 -11.97 -3.24
CA ALA A 260 -16.82 -11.72 -4.52
C ALA A 260 -18.35 -11.74 -4.41
N ARG A 261 -18.91 -12.73 -3.70
CA ARG A 261 -20.36 -12.82 -3.43
C ARG A 261 -20.87 -11.66 -2.57
N LEU A 262 -20.16 -11.28 -1.51
CA LEU A 262 -20.52 -10.15 -0.66
C LEU A 262 -20.57 -8.84 -1.46
N ILE A 263 -19.54 -8.59 -2.29
CA ILE A 263 -19.49 -7.42 -3.16
C ILE A 263 -20.66 -7.43 -4.16
N GLY A 264 -20.92 -8.57 -4.81
CA GLY A 264 -22.04 -8.70 -5.75
C GLY A 264 -23.40 -8.48 -5.08
N ALA A 265 -23.62 -9.04 -3.89
CA ALA A 265 -24.85 -8.88 -3.13
C ALA A 265 -25.07 -7.43 -2.67
N ALA A 266 -24.02 -6.76 -2.17
CA ALA A 266 -24.09 -5.35 -1.79
C ALA A 266 -24.51 -4.48 -2.99
N ARG A 267 -23.89 -4.68 -4.15
CA ARG A 267 -24.25 -3.93 -5.37
C ARG A 267 -25.68 -4.22 -5.83
N ALA A 268 -26.10 -5.49 -5.81
CA ALA A 268 -27.47 -5.87 -6.16
C ALA A 268 -28.51 -5.25 -5.19
N GLY A 269 -28.13 -5.05 -3.92
CA GLY A 269 -28.93 -4.38 -2.91
C GLY A 269 -28.83 -2.85 -2.90
N GLY A 270 -28.09 -2.24 -3.85
CA GLY A 270 -27.89 -0.78 -3.91
C GLY A 270 -26.92 -0.22 -2.86
N GLY A 271 -26.17 -1.09 -2.17
CA GLY A 271 -25.08 -0.71 -1.28
C GLY A 271 -23.82 -0.31 -2.04
N ARG A 272 -22.98 0.53 -1.43
CA ARG A 272 -21.73 1.00 -2.04
C ARG A 272 -20.57 0.05 -1.74
N VAL A 273 -19.67 -0.12 -2.70
CA VAL A 273 -18.39 -0.81 -2.52
C VAL A 273 -17.30 0.22 -2.25
N VAL A 274 -16.88 0.34 -1.00
CA VAL A 274 -15.82 1.27 -0.59
C VAL A 274 -14.52 0.50 -0.36
N ALA A 275 -13.51 0.77 -1.17
CA ALA A 275 -12.20 0.18 -1.01
C ALA A 275 -11.42 0.87 0.12
N VAL A 276 -10.83 0.08 1.02
CA VAL A 276 -9.93 0.59 2.06
C VAL A 276 -8.48 0.45 1.56
N GLY A 277 -8.01 1.52 0.93
CA GLY A 277 -6.70 1.63 0.33
C GLY A 277 -6.66 1.26 -1.17
N THR A 278 -5.66 1.79 -1.86
CA THR A 278 -5.43 1.57 -3.30
C THR A 278 -5.16 0.09 -3.64
N THR A 279 -4.63 -0.68 -2.70
CA THR A 279 -4.43 -2.13 -2.84
C THR A 279 -5.74 -2.89 -2.97
N ALA A 280 -6.76 -2.52 -2.19
CA ALA A 280 -8.10 -3.11 -2.29
C ALA A 280 -8.76 -2.77 -3.63
N VAL A 281 -8.57 -1.55 -4.15
CA VAL A 281 -9.02 -1.17 -5.49
C VAL A 281 -8.41 -2.09 -6.54
N ARG A 282 -7.07 -2.22 -6.56
CA ARG A 282 -6.36 -3.06 -7.56
C ARG A 282 -6.81 -4.51 -7.50
N ALA A 283 -6.92 -5.10 -6.31
CA ALA A 283 -7.33 -6.49 -6.16
C ALA A 283 -8.74 -6.74 -6.71
N VAL A 284 -9.72 -5.92 -6.33
CA VAL A 284 -11.12 -6.07 -6.77
C VAL A 284 -11.28 -5.77 -8.25
N GLU A 285 -10.66 -4.70 -8.75
CA GLU A 285 -10.73 -4.30 -10.16
C GLU A 285 -10.01 -5.28 -11.09
N SER A 286 -9.05 -6.06 -10.58
CA SER A 286 -8.43 -7.18 -11.30
C SER A 286 -9.33 -8.41 -11.36
N ALA A 287 -10.17 -8.60 -10.34
CA ALA A 287 -11.13 -9.71 -10.28
C ALA A 287 -12.49 -9.38 -10.95
N ALA A 288 -12.66 -8.15 -11.42
CA ALA A 288 -13.86 -7.66 -12.08
C ALA A 288 -13.84 -7.97 -13.59
N GLY A 289 -14.87 -8.66 -14.07
CA GLY A 289 -15.08 -8.87 -15.50
C GLY A 289 -15.50 -7.57 -16.23
N PRO A 290 -15.53 -7.59 -17.59
CA PRO A 290 -16.06 -6.49 -18.38
C PRO A 290 -17.52 -6.14 -18.07
N ASP A 291 -18.27 -7.11 -17.54
CA ASP A 291 -19.65 -7.00 -17.06
C ASP A 291 -19.76 -6.30 -15.69
N GLY A 292 -18.64 -5.90 -15.08
CA GLY A 292 -18.61 -5.31 -13.74
C GLY A 292 -18.87 -6.31 -12.62
N VAL A 293 -18.90 -7.62 -12.91
CA VAL A 293 -19.12 -8.67 -11.90
C VAL A 293 -17.77 -9.13 -11.35
N VAL A 294 -17.62 -9.06 -10.02
CA VAL A 294 -16.46 -9.59 -9.31
C VAL A 294 -16.56 -11.11 -9.23
N ARG A 295 -15.49 -11.80 -9.61
CA ARG A 295 -15.36 -13.26 -9.51
C ARG A 295 -14.21 -13.62 -8.59
N ALA A 296 -14.23 -14.82 -8.02
CA ALA A 296 -13.08 -15.31 -7.28
C ALA A 296 -11.86 -15.35 -8.21
N ALA A 297 -10.74 -14.79 -7.78
CA ALA A 297 -9.52 -14.73 -8.56
C ALA A 297 -8.30 -14.76 -7.65
N ALA A 298 -7.20 -15.33 -8.14
CA ALA A 298 -5.91 -15.30 -7.47
C ALA A 298 -4.79 -15.34 -8.52
N GLY A 299 -3.61 -14.83 -8.16
CA GLY A 299 -2.46 -14.79 -9.05
C GLY A 299 -1.71 -13.48 -8.89
N TRP A 300 -1.26 -12.93 -10.01
CA TRP A 300 -0.52 -11.68 -10.06
C TRP A 300 -1.38 -10.58 -10.68
N THR A 301 -1.34 -9.37 -10.11
CA THR A 301 -1.94 -8.18 -10.70
C THR A 301 -0.86 -7.13 -10.98
N ASP A 302 -0.76 -6.74 -12.25
CA ASP A 302 -0.02 -5.60 -12.76
C ASP A 302 -0.98 -4.44 -13.13
N LEU A 303 -2.24 -4.53 -12.70
CA LEU A 303 -3.27 -3.58 -13.08
C LEU A 303 -2.92 -2.16 -12.63
N VAL A 304 -2.80 -1.27 -13.60
CA VAL A 304 -2.73 0.19 -13.41
C VAL A 304 -4.13 0.78 -13.63
N VAL A 305 -4.65 1.44 -12.61
CA VAL A 305 -5.94 2.14 -12.69
C VAL A 305 -5.67 3.59 -13.06
N THR A 306 -6.23 4.02 -14.19
CA THR A 306 -6.14 5.41 -14.70
C THR A 306 -7.52 5.99 -14.93
N PRO A 307 -7.67 7.32 -15.02
CA PRO A 307 -8.95 7.96 -15.31
C PRO A 307 -9.60 7.48 -16.61
N GLU A 308 -8.79 7.17 -17.64
CA GLU A 308 -9.29 6.70 -18.95
C GLU A 308 -9.88 5.28 -18.86
N ARG A 309 -9.31 4.42 -18.00
CA ARG A 309 -9.84 3.09 -17.71
C ARG A 309 -11.07 3.17 -16.79
N GLY A 310 -11.00 4.03 -15.78
CA GLY A 310 -11.95 4.10 -14.69
C GLY A 310 -11.91 2.88 -13.76
N VAL A 311 -12.92 2.80 -12.88
CA VAL A 311 -13.22 1.65 -12.02
C VAL A 311 -14.61 1.10 -12.37
N ARG A 312 -14.81 -0.22 -12.24
CA ARG A 312 -16.09 -0.88 -12.59
C ARG A 312 -16.94 -1.24 -11.38
N VAL A 313 -16.29 -1.42 -10.23
CA VAL A 313 -16.90 -1.99 -9.03
C VAL A 313 -16.83 -1.03 -7.86
N VAL A 314 -15.71 -0.32 -7.71
CA VAL A 314 -15.47 0.56 -6.56
C VAL A 314 -16.28 1.85 -6.68
N ASP A 315 -17.11 2.13 -5.68
CA ASP A 315 -17.93 3.34 -5.56
C ASP A 315 -17.31 4.38 -4.62
N GLY A 316 -16.17 4.07 -3.99
CA GLY A 316 -15.50 4.97 -3.06
C GLY A 316 -14.16 4.44 -2.59
N LEU A 317 -13.29 5.34 -2.16
CA LEU A 317 -11.94 5.01 -1.70
C LEU A 317 -11.66 5.70 -0.37
N LEU A 318 -11.34 4.91 0.64
CA LEU A 318 -10.75 5.37 1.89
C LEU A 318 -9.23 5.21 1.79
N THR A 319 -8.47 6.30 1.82
CA THR A 319 -7.00 6.28 1.60
C THR A 319 -6.28 7.28 2.51
N GLY A 320 -4.97 7.11 2.70
CA GLY A 320 -4.13 8.14 3.31
C GLY A 320 -3.96 9.35 2.38
N LEU A 321 -3.47 10.46 2.92
CA LEU A 321 -3.04 11.61 2.13
C LEU A 321 -1.58 11.43 1.71
N HIS A 322 -1.34 11.34 0.41
CA HIS A 322 0.00 11.15 -0.14
C HIS A 322 0.33 12.26 -1.13
N GLU A 323 1.61 12.62 -1.19
CA GLU A 323 2.10 13.43 -2.31
C GLU A 323 1.70 12.74 -3.63
N PRO A 324 1.26 13.50 -4.64
CA PRO A 324 0.77 12.93 -5.87
C PRO A 324 1.91 12.28 -6.68
N GLU A 325 2.23 11.03 -6.35
CA GLU A 325 2.88 10.12 -7.28
C GLU A 325 1.94 9.88 -8.46
N ALA A 326 2.51 9.78 -9.67
CA ALA A 326 1.71 9.74 -10.89
C ALA A 326 0.66 8.60 -10.88
N SER A 327 1.03 7.38 -10.48
CA SER A 327 0.13 6.22 -10.47
C SER A 327 -0.92 6.28 -9.35
N HIS A 328 -0.53 6.70 -8.15
CA HIS A 328 -1.45 6.84 -7.01
C HIS A 328 -2.52 7.91 -7.30
N LEU A 329 -2.10 9.08 -7.77
CA LEU A 329 -3.02 10.17 -8.10
C LEU A 329 -4.01 9.77 -9.20
N LEU A 330 -3.54 9.09 -10.26
CA LEU A 330 -4.40 8.61 -11.35
C LEU A 330 -5.51 7.67 -10.86
N MET A 331 -5.24 6.84 -9.86
CA MET A 331 -6.25 5.97 -9.26
C MET A 331 -7.30 6.74 -8.45
N LEU A 332 -6.87 7.73 -7.66
CA LEU A 332 -7.79 8.59 -6.91
C LEU A 332 -8.71 9.36 -7.87
N GLU A 333 -8.13 9.89 -8.95
CA GLU A 333 -8.86 10.56 -10.02
C GLU A 333 -9.84 9.61 -10.73
N ALA A 334 -9.47 8.34 -10.95
CA ALA A 334 -10.35 7.33 -11.54
C ALA A 334 -11.55 6.97 -10.65
N VAL A 335 -11.41 7.06 -9.32
CA VAL A 335 -12.49 6.73 -8.36
C VAL A 335 -13.44 7.90 -8.13
N ALA A 336 -12.91 9.11 -7.91
CA ALA A 336 -13.72 10.25 -7.45
C ALA A 336 -13.71 11.47 -8.39
N GLY A 337 -12.92 11.42 -9.46
CA GLY A 337 -12.75 12.52 -10.39
C GLY A 337 -11.72 13.54 -9.90
N ARG A 338 -11.07 14.19 -10.87
CA ARG A 338 -9.99 15.15 -10.63
C ARG A 338 -10.38 16.29 -9.69
N ALA A 339 -11.55 16.89 -9.92
CA ALA A 339 -12.01 18.04 -9.14
C ALA A 339 -12.19 17.71 -7.65
N ALA A 340 -12.68 16.51 -7.32
CA ALA A 340 -12.84 16.06 -5.94
C ALA A 340 -11.49 15.90 -5.22
N VAL A 341 -10.50 15.33 -5.92
CA VAL A 341 -9.15 15.12 -5.40
C VAL A 341 -8.44 16.44 -5.18
N ASP A 342 -8.41 17.31 -6.19
CA ASP A 342 -7.76 18.63 -6.10
C ASP A 342 -8.38 19.45 -4.94
N ARG A 343 -9.71 19.53 -4.88
CA ARG A 343 -10.42 20.26 -3.82
C ARG A 343 -10.16 19.67 -2.43
N GLY A 344 -10.17 18.35 -2.32
CA GLY A 344 -9.84 17.66 -1.07
C GLY A 344 -8.40 17.92 -0.62
N TYR A 345 -7.43 17.92 -1.53
CA TYR A 345 -6.03 18.18 -1.21
C TYR A 345 -5.80 19.64 -0.80
N GLU A 346 -6.50 20.59 -1.42
CA GLU A 346 -6.50 21.99 -0.98
C GLU A 346 -7.02 22.15 0.45
N GLU A 347 -8.17 21.55 0.75
CA GLU A 347 -8.75 21.56 2.11
C GLU A 347 -7.90 20.81 3.14
N ALA A 348 -7.26 19.71 2.74
CA ALA A 348 -6.33 18.98 3.59
C ALA A 348 -5.15 19.88 4.02
N ARG A 349 -4.60 20.67 3.07
CA ARG A 349 -3.51 21.60 3.35
C ARG A 349 -3.95 22.78 4.20
N ALA A 350 -5.05 23.42 3.82
CA ALA A 350 -5.62 24.55 4.57
C ALA A 350 -5.96 24.13 6.01
N GLY A 351 -6.55 22.95 6.17
CA GLY A 351 -6.89 22.34 7.45
C GLY A 351 -5.72 21.66 8.17
N ARG A 352 -4.49 21.75 7.66
CA ARG A 352 -3.26 21.15 8.23
C ARG A 352 -3.41 19.67 8.61
N TYR A 353 -4.02 18.88 7.73
CA TYR A 353 -4.05 17.42 7.87
C TYR A 353 -2.62 16.86 7.83
N LEU A 354 -2.42 15.75 8.52
CA LEU A 354 -1.17 15.01 8.52
C LEU A 354 -1.16 13.97 7.39
N TRP A 355 -0.02 13.82 6.72
CA TRP A 355 0.16 13.04 5.49
C TRP A 355 1.00 11.80 5.74
N HIS A 356 1.04 10.92 4.74
CA HIS A 356 1.75 9.65 4.67
C HIS A 356 1.15 8.56 5.57
N GLU A 357 1.85 7.42 5.74
CA GLU A 357 1.31 6.16 6.23
C GLU A 357 0.81 6.20 7.68
N PHE A 358 1.25 7.18 8.47
CA PHE A 358 0.75 7.42 9.83
C PHE A 358 -0.24 8.59 9.92
N GLY A 359 -0.48 9.28 8.82
CA GLY A 359 -1.28 10.51 8.77
C GLY A 359 -2.78 10.30 8.96
N ASP A 360 -3.50 11.34 8.58
CA ASP A 360 -4.95 11.36 8.54
C ASP A 360 -5.47 10.67 7.27
N VAL A 361 -6.77 10.41 7.25
CA VAL A 361 -7.44 9.63 6.22
C VAL A 361 -8.36 10.52 5.38
N HIS A 362 -8.53 10.17 4.11
CA HIS A 362 -9.43 10.80 3.16
C HIS A 362 -10.41 9.76 2.60
N LEU A 363 -11.70 9.97 2.80
CA LEU A 363 -12.78 9.25 2.13
C LEU A 363 -13.20 10.03 0.88
N LEU A 364 -12.90 9.45 -0.28
CA LEU A 364 -13.27 9.95 -1.59
C LEU A 364 -14.51 9.20 -2.08
N LEU A 365 -15.56 9.94 -2.36
CA LEU A 365 -16.79 9.44 -2.95
C LEU A 365 -17.07 10.23 -4.24
N PRO A 366 -17.52 9.56 -5.32
CA PRO A 366 -17.95 10.24 -6.53
C PRO A 366 -19.14 11.16 -6.19
N GLU A 367 -19.30 12.19 -7.02
CA GLU A 367 -20.47 13.05 -6.94
C GLU A 367 -21.72 12.20 -7.17
N THR A 368 -22.68 12.26 -6.25
CA THR A 368 -23.95 11.55 -6.43
C THR A 368 -24.69 12.20 -7.59
N THR A 369 -24.57 11.63 -8.79
CA THR A 369 -25.59 11.83 -9.81
C THR A 369 -26.84 11.14 -9.28
N HIS A 370 -27.76 11.92 -8.69
CA HIS A 370 -29.14 11.52 -8.58
C HIS A 370 -29.66 11.29 -10.00
N THR A 371 -29.39 10.11 -10.56
CA THR A 371 -30.22 9.61 -11.65
C THR A 371 -31.50 9.17 -10.98
N GLU A 372 -32.49 10.05 -10.99
CA GLU A 372 -33.89 9.67 -10.83
C GLU A 372 -34.18 8.61 -11.89
N ARG A 373 -33.99 7.32 -11.55
CA ARG A 373 -34.63 6.23 -12.28
C ARG A 373 -36.09 6.19 -11.86
N CYS A 374 -36.82 7.23 -12.26
CA CYS A 374 -38.26 7.18 -12.41
C CYS A 374 -38.53 6.55 -13.78
N ASP A 375 -38.49 5.22 -13.84
CA ASP A 375 -39.20 4.48 -14.89
C ASP A 375 -40.09 3.45 -14.19
N GLY A 376 -41.19 3.98 -13.62
CA GLY A 376 -42.39 3.20 -13.48
C GLY A 376 -42.99 3.00 -14.87
N ASN A 377 -43.02 1.76 -15.34
CA ASN A 377 -44.18 1.24 -16.05
C ASN A 377 -44.12 -0.29 -16.05
N TRP A 378 -45.01 -0.86 -15.26
CA TRP A 378 -45.40 -2.27 -15.29
C TRP A 378 -46.48 -2.45 -16.36
N PRO A 379 -46.50 -3.53 -17.17
CA PRO A 379 -47.63 -3.85 -18.03
C PRO A 379 -48.86 -4.38 -17.27
#